data_AF-A0A913ZB07-F1
#
_entry.id   AF-A0A913ZB07-F1
#
_cell.length_a   1.000
_cell.length_b   1.000
_cell.length_c   1.000
_cell.angle_alpha   90.00
_cell.angle_beta   90.00
_cell.angle_gamma   90.00
#
_symmetry.space_group_name_H-M   'P 1'
#
loop_
_entity.id
_entity.type
_entity.pdbx_description
1 polymer ?
#
loop_
_entity_poly.entity_id
_entity_poly.type
_entity_poly.pdbx_seq_one_letter_code
_entity_poly.pdbx_strand_id
1 'polypeptide(L)'
;MDRQTTGQLFAGAPTTRGLLRHMGVGSGSGELEIQIIRALLEKFKCIYNLVIEPSTYQIDLYKKLVRNNKELSAAVEFDWRQQTLEDYIASDDGRGRGEFDVITSVHTIYYGGPMEYNVPYLFDLLAEGGVLAIVLLSDTDSLSQVQRHFLSPSIAGYRYYTKQKLQSFLTTSNVSHQTIDVPRFNIDVTPCFDYSSKEGSLLVVGKATYSINKKYRQKI
;
A
#
# COMPACT_ATOMS: atom_id res chain seq x y z
N MET A 1 5.92 -10.55 4.61
CA MET A 1 5.89 -11.26 3.31
C MET A 1 7.16 -12.10 3.25
N ASP A 2 7.08 -13.39 2.88
CA ASP A 2 8.26 -14.25 2.79
C ASP A 2 8.93 -14.15 1.40
N ARG A 3 10.14 -14.72 1.27
CA ARG A 3 10.92 -14.68 0.03
C ARG A 3 10.22 -15.39 -1.13
N GLN A 4 9.49 -16.47 -0.88
CA GLN A 4 8.78 -17.23 -1.92
C GLN A 4 7.65 -16.39 -2.53
N THR A 5 6.84 -15.74 -1.70
CA THR A 5 5.73 -14.88 -2.12
C THR A 5 6.25 -13.70 -2.96
N THR A 6 7.38 -13.12 -2.56
CA THR A 6 7.98 -11.98 -3.25
C THR A 6 8.58 -12.39 -4.60
N GLY A 7 9.19 -13.58 -4.70
CA GLY A 7 9.71 -14.13 -5.95
C GLY A 7 8.63 -14.42 -6.99
N GLN A 8 7.44 -14.86 -6.55
CA GLN A 8 6.26 -15.07 -7.40
C GLN A 8 5.68 -13.74 -7.91
N LEU A 9 5.63 -12.71 -7.05
CA LEU A 9 5.05 -11.40 -7.38
C LEU A 9 5.78 -10.69 -8.54
N PHE A 10 7.11 -10.87 -8.65
CA PHE A 10 7.96 -10.19 -9.63
C PHE A 10 8.60 -11.15 -10.65
N ALA A 11 7.92 -12.26 -10.95
CA ALA A 11 8.39 -13.21 -11.97
C ALA A 11 8.32 -12.64 -13.40
N GLY A 12 7.45 -11.64 -13.64
CA GLY A 12 7.25 -11.00 -14.95
C GLY A 12 8.00 -9.68 -15.17
N ALA A 13 8.71 -9.16 -14.17
CA ALA A 13 9.48 -7.92 -14.32
C ALA A 13 10.63 -8.10 -15.33
N PRO A 14 11.03 -7.04 -16.07
CA PRO A 14 12.05 -7.13 -17.14
C PRO A 14 13.33 -7.83 -16.69
N THR A 15 13.83 -8.78 -17.48
CA THR A 15 15.05 -9.52 -17.15
C THR A 15 16.31 -8.71 -17.49
N THR A 16 17.05 -8.33 -16.44
CA THR A 16 18.39 -7.73 -16.44
C THR A 16 18.61 -6.55 -17.40
N ARG A 17 18.21 -5.34 -16.97
CA ARG A 17 18.86 -4.09 -17.36
C ARG A 17 19.39 -3.38 -16.11
N GLY A 18 20.47 -2.63 -16.25
CA GLY A 18 21.32 -2.17 -15.14
C GLY A 18 20.65 -1.29 -14.08
N LEU A 19 19.48 -0.71 -14.37
CA LEU A 19 18.68 0.09 -13.45
C LEU A 19 17.22 -0.36 -13.53
N LEU A 20 16.62 -0.68 -12.39
CA LEU A 20 15.17 -0.88 -12.24
C LEU A 20 14.55 0.39 -11.68
N ARG A 21 13.44 0.86 -12.24
CA ARG A 21 12.67 2.00 -11.75
C ARG A 21 11.45 1.50 -10.99
N HIS A 22 11.47 1.69 -9.68
CA HIS A 22 10.40 1.33 -8.74
C HIS A 22 9.65 2.60 -8.28
N MET A 23 8.33 2.49 -8.12
CA MET A 23 7.50 3.51 -7.47
C MET A 23 6.73 2.90 -6.31
N GLY A 24 6.89 3.47 -5.12
CA GLY A 24 6.11 3.17 -3.92
C GLY A 24 4.99 4.19 -3.71
N VAL A 25 3.75 3.72 -3.65
CA VAL A 25 2.57 4.57 -3.41
C VAL A 25 2.02 4.34 -2.00
N GLY A 26 2.10 5.36 -1.16
CA GLY A 26 1.74 5.29 0.26
C GLY A 26 2.70 4.40 1.03
N SER A 27 4.01 4.58 0.82
CA SER A 27 5.06 3.72 1.36
C SER A 27 5.15 3.72 2.89
N GLY A 28 4.53 4.69 3.57
CA GLY A 28 4.57 4.82 5.02
C GLY A 28 6.00 4.92 5.52
N SER A 29 6.29 4.22 6.62
CA SER A 29 7.62 4.13 7.23
C SER A 29 8.58 3.18 6.49
N GLY A 30 8.15 2.59 5.37
CA GLY A 30 9.00 1.88 4.41
C GLY A 30 9.40 0.45 4.78
N GLU A 31 8.93 -0.10 5.90
CA GLU A 31 9.34 -1.44 6.34
C GLU A 31 9.00 -2.53 5.32
N LEU A 32 7.80 -2.49 4.74
CA LEU A 32 7.40 -3.45 3.70
C LEU A 32 8.09 -3.17 2.37
N GLU A 33 8.21 -1.90 2.00
CA GLU A 33 8.82 -1.49 0.74
C GLU A 33 10.31 -1.87 0.68
N ILE A 34 11.06 -1.76 1.78
CA ILE A 34 12.44 -2.24 1.85
C ILE A 34 12.54 -3.75 1.63
N GLN A 35 11.57 -4.54 2.10
CA GLN A 35 11.60 -5.98 1.85
C GLN A 35 11.38 -6.29 0.36
N ILE A 36 10.49 -5.54 -0.30
CA ILE A 36 10.26 -5.63 -1.74
C ILE A 36 11.54 -5.25 -2.50
N ILE A 37 12.12 -4.09 -2.17
CA ILE A 37 13.36 -3.58 -2.78
C ILE A 37 14.51 -4.59 -2.59
N ARG A 38 14.64 -5.21 -1.41
CA ARG A 38 15.66 -6.24 -1.18
C ARG A 38 15.50 -7.45 -2.09
N ALA A 39 14.27 -7.93 -2.28
CA ALA A 39 13.99 -9.02 -3.22
C ALA A 39 14.29 -8.62 -4.67
N LEU A 40 14.01 -7.37 -5.04
CA LEU A 40 14.37 -6.85 -6.36
C LEU A 40 15.90 -6.76 -6.54
N LEU A 41 16.64 -6.35 -5.51
CA LEU A 41 18.11 -6.30 -5.53
C LEU A 41 18.78 -7.68 -5.68
N GLU A 42 18.08 -8.79 -5.47
CA GLU A 42 18.59 -10.12 -5.80
C GLU A 42 18.72 -10.33 -7.33
N LYS A 43 17.98 -9.56 -8.13
CA LYS A 43 17.95 -9.64 -9.61
C LYS A 43 18.54 -8.41 -10.30
N PHE A 44 18.48 -7.24 -9.66
CA PHE A 44 18.90 -5.95 -10.24
C PHE A 44 20.01 -5.31 -9.40
N LYS A 45 20.99 -4.69 -10.08
CA LYS A 45 22.16 -4.10 -9.41
C LYS A 45 21.89 -2.73 -8.81
N CYS A 46 21.07 -1.92 -9.48
CA CYS A 46 20.70 -0.59 -9.05
C CYS A 46 19.19 -0.42 -9.15
N ILE A 47 18.61 0.27 -8.17
CA ILE A 47 17.18 0.61 -8.18
C ILE A 47 17.03 2.11 -8.00
N TYR A 48 16.25 2.74 -8.87
CA TYR A 48 15.68 4.05 -8.61
C TYR A 48 14.32 3.84 -7.93
N ASN A 49 14.10 4.46 -6.77
CA ASN A 49 12.88 4.32 -6.01
C ASN A 49 12.20 5.69 -5.80
N LEU A 50 11.08 5.91 -6.48
CA LEU A 50 10.21 7.05 -6.23
C LEU A 50 9.23 6.73 -5.10
N VAL A 51 9.28 7.49 -4.02
CA VAL A 51 8.40 7.34 -2.85
C VAL A 51 7.34 8.44 -2.85
N ILE A 52 6.08 8.07 -2.97
CA ILE A 52 4.92 8.95 -2.79
C ILE A 52 4.32 8.69 -1.42
N GLU A 53 4.45 9.63 -0.49
CA GLU A 53 3.90 9.50 0.86
C GLU A 53 3.51 10.89 1.41
N PRO A 54 2.24 11.14 1.79
CA PRO A 54 1.83 12.46 2.27
C PRO A 54 2.34 12.79 3.68
N SER A 55 2.60 11.79 4.53
CA SER A 55 2.99 12.03 5.93
C SER A 55 4.50 12.25 6.07
N THR A 56 4.89 13.48 6.42
CA THR A 56 6.29 13.82 6.74
C THR A 56 6.85 12.92 7.84
N TYR A 57 6.05 12.61 8.87
CA TYR A 57 6.46 11.72 9.95
C TYR A 57 6.82 10.32 9.44
N GLN A 58 6.01 9.77 8.54
CA GLN A 58 6.27 8.45 7.94
C GLN A 58 7.51 8.49 7.03
N ILE A 59 7.66 9.53 6.21
CA ILE A 59 8.87 9.73 5.39
C ILE A 59 10.13 9.81 6.26
N ASP A 60 10.07 10.50 7.39
CA ASP A 60 11.22 10.63 8.29
C ASP A 60 11.61 9.29 8.93
N LEU A 61 10.62 8.47 9.31
CA LEU A 61 10.85 7.10 9.75
C LEU A 61 11.48 6.25 8.65
N TYR A 62 11.00 6.35 7.42
CA TYR A 62 11.55 5.62 6.28
C TYR A 62 13.00 6.07 5.99
N LYS A 63 13.26 7.38 5.91
CA LYS A 63 14.63 7.91 5.75
C LYS A 63 15.56 7.43 6.86
N LYS A 64 15.10 7.38 8.12
CA LYS A 64 15.88 6.84 9.24
C LYS A 64 16.19 5.35 9.05
N LEU A 65 15.21 4.56 8.60
CA LEU A 65 15.36 3.15 8.31
C LEU A 65 16.39 2.90 7.20
N VAL A 66 16.37 3.70 6.13
CA VAL A 66 17.35 3.65 5.02
C VAL A 66 18.76 4.02 5.49
N ARG A 67 18.92 5.13 6.23
CA ARG A 67 20.24 5.57 6.75
C ARG A 67 20.91 4.52 7.64
N ASN A 68 20.12 3.73 8.36
CA ASN A 68 20.63 2.65 9.20
C ASN A 68 21.08 1.41 8.40
N ASN A 69 20.85 1.38 7.08
CA ASN A 69 21.22 0.30 6.18
C ASN A 69 22.13 0.81 5.05
N LYS A 70 23.44 0.65 5.24
CA LYS A 70 24.47 1.14 4.30
C LYS A 70 24.42 0.45 2.94
N GLU A 71 24.12 -0.84 2.89
CA GLU A 71 24.02 -1.60 1.64
C GLU A 71 22.86 -1.08 0.78
N LEU A 72 21.70 -0.86 1.41
CA LEU A 72 20.52 -0.31 0.74
C LEU A 72 20.79 1.11 0.22
N SER A 73 21.44 1.95 1.03
CA SER A 73 21.79 3.33 0.65
C SER A 73 22.77 3.40 -0.52
N ALA A 74 23.56 2.35 -0.76
CA ALA A 74 24.51 2.29 -1.87
C ALA A 74 23.90 1.72 -3.16
N ALA A 75 22.90 0.85 -3.06
CA ALA A 75 22.28 0.17 -4.19
C ALA A 75 21.00 0.86 -4.70
N VAL A 76 20.44 1.80 -3.94
CA VAL A 76 19.14 2.42 -4.21
C VAL A 76 19.22 3.93 -4.17
N GLU A 77 18.80 4.56 -5.26
CA GLU A 77 18.56 6.00 -5.34
C GLU A 77 17.12 6.28 -4.91
N PHE A 78 16.92 7.05 -3.85
CA PHE A 78 15.58 7.40 -3.36
C PHE A 78 15.18 8.82 -3.76
N ASP A 79 14.07 8.95 -4.47
CA ASP A 79 13.35 10.22 -4.68
C ASP A 79 12.15 10.28 -3.72
N TRP A 80 12.12 11.28 -2.85
CA TRP A 80 11.12 11.42 -1.80
C TRP A 80 10.12 12.52 -2.16
N ARG A 81 8.86 12.15 -2.42
CA ARG A 81 7.77 13.11 -2.68
C ARG A 81 6.77 13.12 -1.54
N GLN A 82 6.80 14.21 -0.77
CA GLN A 82 5.83 14.46 0.29
C GLN A 82 4.51 14.98 -0.32
N GLN A 83 3.70 14.08 -0.84
CA GLN A 83 2.42 14.42 -1.48
C GLN A 83 1.50 13.19 -1.54
N THR A 84 0.22 13.42 -1.80
CA THR A 84 -0.73 12.33 -2.09
C THR A 84 -0.53 11.80 -3.52
N LEU A 85 -1.11 10.63 -3.83
CA LEU A 85 -1.16 10.16 -5.21
C LEU A 85 -1.98 11.13 -6.08
N GLU A 86 -3.03 11.72 -5.53
CA GLU A 86 -3.88 12.68 -6.25
C GLU A 86 -3.13 13.95 -6.60
N ASP A 87 -2.31 14.47 -5.67
CA ASP A 87 -1.44 15.62 -5.95
C ASP A 87 -0.39 15.27 -7.02
N TYR A 88 0.17 14.05 -6.95
CA TYR A 88 1.09 13.55 -7.99
C TYR A 88 0.42 13.55 -9.36
N ILE A 89 -0.77 12.94 -9.48
CA ILE A 89 -1.56 12.90 -10.71
C ILE A 89 -1.91 14.31 -11.20
N ALA A 90 -2.33 15.20 -10.31
CA ALA A 90 -2.73 16.56 -10.68
C ALA A 90 -1.55 17.41 -11.19
N SER A 91 -0.34 17.12 -10.71
CA SER A 91 0.89 17.78 -11.14
C SER A 91 1.53 17.14 -12.38
N ASP A 92 1.02 15.99 -12.82
CA ASP A 92 1.55 15.25 -13.97
C ASP A 92 1.29 16.02 -15.27
N ASP A 93 2.37 16.39 -15.97
CA ASP A 93 2.30 17.04 -17.28
C ASP A 93 2.22 16.01 -18.43
N GLY A 94 2.04 14.74 -18.10
CA GLY A 94 1.97 13.60 -19.02
C GLY A 94 3.34 13.10 -19.46
N ARG A 95 4.43 13.70 -18.98
CA ARG A 95 5.79 13.20 -19.19
C ARG A 95 6.06 12.11 -18.15
N GLY A 96 6.63 11.00 -18.62
CA GLY A 96 6.91 9.86 -17.76
C GLY A 96 5.80 8.81 -17.67
N ARG A 97 4.96 8.72 -18.70
CA ARG A 97 4.25 7.46 -18.99
C ARG A 97 5.25 6.40 -19.45
N GLY A 98 5.04 5.16 -19.05
CA GLY A 98 5.94 4.07 -19.44
C GLY A 98 7.30 4.07 -18.75
N GLU A 99 7.41 4.67 -17.56
CA GLU A 99 8.67 4.96 -16.91
C GLU A 99 9.05 3.99 -15.78
N PHE A 100 8.09 3.25 -15.23
CA PHE A 100 8.33 2.39 -14.07
C PHE A 100 8.24 0.92 -14.43
N ASP A 101 9.24 0.15 -14.01
CA ASP A 101 9.24 -1.31 -14.18
C ASP A 101 8.36 -1.99 -13.13
N VAL A 102 8.31 -1.42 -11.92
CA VAL A 102 7.52 -1.95 -10.81
C VAL A 102 6.86 -0.81 -10.07
N ILE A 103 5.57 -0.91 -9.83
CA ILE A 103 4.81 0.00 -8.98
C ILE A 103 4.17 -0.82 -7.87
N THR A 104 4.28 -0.37 -6.63
CA THR A 104 3.63 -1.02 -5.48
C THR A 104 2.69 -0.07 -4.77
N SER A 105 1.53 -0.59 -4.37
CA SER A 105 0.53 0.12 -3.56
C SER A 105 0.06 -0.81 -2.45
N VAL A 106 0.58 -0.61 -1.24
CA VAL A 106 0.39 -1.55 -0.12
C VAL A 106 -0.52 -0.93 0.92
N HIS A 107 -1.77 -1.43 1.02
CA HIS A 107 -2.81 -0.90 1.89
C HIS A 107 -3.14 0.60 1.67
N THR A 108 -2.84 1.14 0.48
CA THR A 108 -3.02 2.57 0.17
C THR A 108 -4.29 2.87 -0.63
N ILE A 109 -4.75 1.94 -1.48
CA ILE A 109 -5.92 2.09 -2.38
C ILE A 109 -7.21 2.54 -1.68
N TYR A 110 -7.33 2.35 -0.37
CA TYR A 110 -8.49 2.81 0.41
C TYR A 110 -8.52 4.32 0.63
N TYR A 111 -7.40 4.99 0.46
CA TYR A 111 -7.24 6.42 0.72
C TYR A 111 -7.27 7.20 -0.59
N GLY A 112 -7.83 8.42 -0.52
CA GLY A 112 -7.83 9.35 -1.65
C GLY A 112 -8.92 9.10 -2.69
N GLY A 113 -8.52 9.19 -3.96
CA GLY A 113 -9.36 9.13 -5.14
C GLY A 113 -10.02 7.77 -5.39
N PRO A 114 -10.98 7.69 -6.32
CA PRO A 114 -11.59 6.42 -6.69
C PRO A 114 -10.57 5.49 -7.36
N MET A 115 -10.56 4.21 -6.96
CA MET A 115 -9.68 3.19 -7.57
C MET A 115 -9.87 3.09 -9.10
N GLU A 116 -11.09 3.37 -9.56
CA GLU A 116 -11.49 3.35 -10.97
C GLU A 116 -10.73 4.40 -11.81
N TYR A 117 -10.14 5.41 -11.16
CA TYR A 117 -9.26 6.40 -11.79
C TYR A 117 -7.78 6.14 -11.46
N ASN A 118 -7.48 5.87 -10.18
CA ASN A 118 -6.10 5.71 -9.72
C ASN A 118 -5.43 4.45 -10.30
N VAL A 119 -6.14 3.33 -10.39
CA VAL A 119 -5.56 2.07 -10.90
C VAL A 119 -5.18 2.19 -12.38
N PRO A 120 -6.05 2.66 -13.30
CA PRO A 120 -5.66 2.91 -14.69
C PRO A 120 -4.48 3.89 -14.82
N TYR A 121 -4.47 4.96 -14.02
CA TYR A 121 -3.36 5.90 -14.04
C TYR A 121 -2.02 5.23 -13.68
N LEU A 122 -1.99 4.42 -12.62
CA LEU A 122 -0.79 3.67 -12.26
C LEU A 122 -0.38 2.66 -13.34
N PHE A 123 -1.34 2.04 -14.04
CA PHE A 123 -1.04 1.20 -15.21
C PHE A 123 -0.36 1.99 -16.33
N ASP A 124 -0.80 3.21 -16.62
CA ASP A 124 -0.23 4.06 -17.67
C ASP A 124 1.22 4.51 -17.37
N LEU A 125 1.62 4.49 -16.10
CA LEU A 125 2.99 4.78 -15.68
C LEU A 125 3.94 3.59 -15.87
N LEU A 126 3.42 2.37 -16.05
CA LEU A 126 4.26 1.18 -16.23
C LEU A 126 4.91 1.16 -17.60
N ALA A 127 6.21 0.89 -17.61
CA ALA A 127 6.94 0.50 -18.80
C ALA A 127 6.37 -0.79 -19.43
N GLU A 128 6.72 -1.05 -20.68
CA GLU A 128 6.34 -2.30 -21.34
C GLU A 128 6.87 -3.50 -20.55
N GLY A 129 5.97 -4.42 -20.17
CA GLY A 129 6.31 -5.56 -19.31
C GLY A 129 6.44 -5.23 -17.81
N GLY A 130 6.11 -4.00 -17.40
CA GLY A 130 6.10 -3.59 -16.01
C GLY A 130 5.00 -4.26 -15.18
N VAL A 131 5.16 -4.23 -13.86
CA VAL A 131 4.27 -4.88 -12.90
C VAL A 131 3.71 -3.86 -11.90
N LEU A 132 2.37 -3.80 -11.80
CA LEU A 132 1.66 -3.10 -10.72
C LEU A 132 1.21 -4.12 -9.68
N ALA A 133 1.76 -4.02 -8.46
CA ALA A 133 1.38 -4.85 -7.33
C ALA A 133 0.54 -4.05 -6.32
N ILE A 134 -0.72 -4.45 -6.15
CA ILE A 134 -1.64 -3.85 -5.17
C ILE A 134 -1.89 -4.85 -4.05
N VAL A 135 -1.61 -4.46 -2.81
CA VAL A 135 -1.89 -5.26 -1.62
C VAL A 135 -3.07 -4.65 -0.86
N LEU A 136 -4.09 -5.46 -0.64
CA LEU A 136 -5.33 -5.08 0.00
C LEU A 136 -5.91 -6.26 0.78
N LEU A 137 -6.75 -5.97 1.78
CA LEU A 137 -7.52 -6.96 2.53
C LEU A 137 -8.43 -7.78 1.60
N SER A 138 -8.46 -9.09 1.87
CA SER A 138 -9.44 -10.01 1.27
C SER A 138 -10.84 -9.65 1.76
N ASP A 139 -11.84 -9.85 0.91
CA ASP A 139 -13.27 -9.78 1.29
C ASP A 139 -13.66 -10.81 2.36
N THR A 140 -12.89 -11.90 2.49
CA THR A 140 -13.08 -12.93 3.52
C THR A 140 -12.38 -12.63 4.84
N ASP A 141 -11.56 -11.57 4.88
CA ASP A 141 -10.83 -11.15 6.07
C ASP A 141 -11.77 -10.64 7.16
N SER A 142 -11.52 -11.01 8.42
CA SER A 142 -12.36 -10.62 9.55
C SER A 142 -12.40 -9.10 9.73
N LEU A 143 -11.30 -8.39 9.49
CA LEU A 143 -11.28 -6.93 9.53
C LEU A 143 -12.14 -6.36 8.40
N SER A 144 -12.04 -6.87 7.17
CA SER A 144 -12.94 -6.46 6.07
C SER A 144 -14.41 -6.66 6.42
N GLN A 145 -14.75 -7.77 7.07
CA GLN A 145 -16.13 -8.04 7.50
C GLN A 145 -16.60 -7.06 8.58
N VAL A 146 -15.76 -6.77 9.58
CA VAL A 146 -16.03 -5.74 10.59
C VAL A 146 -16.21 -4.38 9.93
N GLN A 147 -15.32 -4.01 9.02
CA GLN A 147 -15.38 -2.75 8.29
C GLN A 147 -16.69 -2.62 7.50
N ARG A 148 -17.11 -3.68 6.81
CA ARG A 148 -18.38 -3.71 6.06
C ARG A 148 -19.61 -3.46 6.94
N HIS A 149 -19.61 -3.99 8.16
CA HIS A 149 -20.78 -3.92 9.05
C HIS A 149 -20.80 -2.65 9.91
N PHE A 150 -19.63 -2.16 10.33
CA PHE A 150 -19.53 -1.12 11.36
C PHE A 150 -18.93 0.20 10.88
N LEU A 151 -18.18 0.22 9.77
CA LEU A 151 -17.72 1.48 9.20
C LEU A 151 -18.77 2.01 8.22
N SER A 152 -19.18 3.27 8.43
CA SER A 152 -19.99 3.97 7.44
C SER A 152 -19.24 4.01 6.09
N PRO A 153 -19.92 3.85 4.95
CA PRO A 153 -19.31 3.88 3.62
C PRO A 153 -18.51 5.15 3.29
N SER A 154 -18.61 6.19 4.12
CA SER A 154 -17.96 7.48 3.95
C SER A 154 -17.41 7.99 5.29
N ILE A 155 -16.37 7.32 5.79
CA ILE A 155 -15.40 8.01 6.64
C ILE A 155 -14.60 8.92 5.71
N ALA A 156 -14.51 10.22 6.01
CA ALA A 156 -13.87 11.19 5.11
C ALA A 156 -12.47 10.71 4.71
N GLY A 157 -12.25 10.51 3.40
CA GLY A 157 -10.97 10.05 2.84
C GLY A 157 -10.71 8.54 2.88
N TYR A 158 -11.64 7.71 3.36
CA TYR A 158 -11.53 6.24 3.35
C TYR A 158 -12.65 5.58 2.53
N ARG A 159 -12.26 4.68 1.62
CA ARG A 159 -13.16 3.91 0.75
C ARG A 159 -13.04 2.43 1.05
N TYR A 160 -14.17 1.78 1.27
CA TYR A 160 -14.20 0.33 1.42
C TYR A 160 -14.02 -0.35 0.06
N TYR A 161 -12.79 -0.80 -0.19
CA TYR A 161 -12.42 -1.65 -1.31
C TYR A 161 -12.03 -3.04 -0.81
N THR A 162 -12.33 -4.07 -1.60
CA THR A 162 -11.95 -5.46 -1.30
C THR A 162 -11.20 -6.04 -2.48
N LYS A 163 -10.45 -7.13 -2.23
CA LYS A 163 -9.87 -7.96 -3.31
C LYS A 163 -10.88 -8.24 -4.41
N GLN A 164 -12.07 -8.73 -4.05
CA GLN A 164 -13.13 -9.04 -5.01
C GLN A 164 -13.52 -7.82 -5.87
N LYS A 165 -13.70 -6.64 -5.26
CA LYS A 165 -14.08 -5.43 -6.00
C LYS A 165 -13.01 -4.99 -7.00
N LEU A 166 -11.73 -5.01 -6.60
CA LEU A 166 -10.62 -4.72 -7.51
C LEU A 166 -10.54 -5.76 -8.64
N GLN A 167 -10.70 -7.05 -8.32
CA GLN A 167 -10.65 -8.13 -9.29
C GLN A 167 -11.78 -8.03 -10.33
N SER A 168 -13.00 -7.68 -9.90
CA SER A 168 -14.12 -7.44 -10.81
C SER A 168 -13.83 -6.27 -11.74
N PHE A 169 -13.30 -5.16 -11.21
CA PHE A 169 -12.91 -4.00 -12.01
C PHE A 169 -11.87 -4.37 -13.08
N LEU A 170 -10.78 -5.05 -12.70
CA LEU A 170 -9.73 -5.46 -13.64
C LEU A 170 -10.24 -6.41 -14.72
N THR A 171 -11.07 -7.39 -14.33
CA THR A 171 -11.70 -8.32 -15.28
C THR A 171 -12.60 -7.59 -16.28
N THR A 172 -13.47 -6.69 -15.82
CA THR A 172 -14.37 -5.92 -16.68
C THR A 172 -13.61 -4.98 -17.61
N SER A 173 -12.46 -4.47 -17.17
CA SER A 173 -11.57 -3.63 -17.98
C SER A 173 -10.62 -4.41 -18.90
N ASN A 174 -10.76 -5.75 -19.01
CA ASN A 174 -9.87 -6.63 -19.78
C ASN A 174 -8.38 -6.49 -19.42
N VAL A 175 -8.07 -6.17 -18.16
CA VAL A 175 -6.70 -6.08 -17.66
C VAL A 175 -6.26 -7.46 -17.16
N SER A 176 -5.19 -7.99 -17.75
CA SER A 176 -4.56 -9.23 -17.29
C SER A 176 -4.04 -9.05 -15.87
N HIS A 177 -4.42 -9.95 -14.96
CA HIS A 177 -4.03 -9.88 -13.57
C HIS A 177 -3.91 -11.27 -12.95
N GLN A 178 -3.12 -11.36 -11.89
CA GLN A 178 -3.02 -12.53 -11.03
C GLN A 178 -3.34 -12.12 -9.60
N THR A 179 -3.89 -13.06 -8.82
CA THR A 179 -4.14 -12.84 -7.41
C THR A 179 -3.41 -13.88 -6.58
N ILE A 180 -2.75 -13.42 -5.51
CA ILE A 180 -2.06 -14.27 -4.56
C ILE A 180 -2.67 -13.98 -3.19
N ASP A 181 -3.19 -15.02 -2.54
CA ASP A 181 -3.66 -14.92 -1.17
C ASP A 181 -2.50 -15.18 -0.21
N VAL A 182 -2.18 -14.19 0.61
CA VAL A 182 -1.12 -14.28 1.62
C VAL A 182 -1.73 -14.84 2.91
N PRO A 183 -1.02 -15.72 3.66
CA PRO A 183 -1.53 -16.29 4.90
C PRO A 183 -2.01 -15.21 5.89
N ARG A 184 -3.14 -15.49 6.56
CA ARG A 184 -3.81 -14.55 7.47
C ARG A 184 -2.87 -14.10 8.59
N PHE A 185 -2.86 -12.80 8.89
CA PHE A 185 -2.29 -12.31 10.14
C PHE A 185 -3.38 -12.35 11.22
N ASN A 186 -3.08 -13.00 12.35
CA ASN A 186 -3.98 -13.03 13.48
C ASN A 186 -3.71 -11.81 14.36
N ILE A 187 -4.74 -11.00 14.62
CA ILE A 187 -4.70 -9.98 15.66
C ILE A 187 -5.26 -10.61 16.93
N ASP A 188 -4.47 -10.64 17.99
CA ASP A 188 -4.98 -11.01 19.31
C ASP A 188 -5.85 -9.87 19.85
N VAL A 189 -7.15 -10.12 19.92
CA VAL A 189 -8.15 -9.18 20.45
C VAL A 189 -8.53 -9.48 21.90
N THR A 190 -7.89 -10.47 22.54
CA THR A 190 -8.13 -10.80 23.95
C THR A 190 -8.02 -9.58 24.87
N PRO A 191 -7.02 -8.68 24.70
CA PRO A 191 -6.92 -7.48 25.53
C PRO A 191 -8.11 -6.52 25.42
N CYS A 192 -8.88 -6.55 24.32
CA CYS A 192 -10.05 -5.69 24.13
C CYS A 192 -11.19 -6.00 25.13
N PHE A 193 -11.16 -7.17 25.76
CA PHE A 193 -12.15 -7.57 26.76
C PHE A 193 -11.76 -7.19 28.20
N ASP A 194 -10.56 -6.61 28.39
CA ASP A 194 -10.12 -6.03 29.65
C ASP A 194 -10.19 -4.50 29.59
N TYR A 195 -11.16 -3.93 30.31
CA TYR A 195 -11.37 -2.48 30.38
C TYR A 195 -10.21 -1.71 31.03
N SER A 196 -9.30 -2.39 31.73
CA SER A 196 -8.09 -1.80 32.29
C SER A 196 -6.89 -1.85 31.32
N SER A 197 -6.99 -2.64 30.24
CA SER A 197 -5.91 -2.78 29.26
C SER A 197 -5.76 -1.53 28.41
N LYS A 198 -4.56 -0.95 28.44
CA LYS A 198 -4.18 0.16 27.57
C LYS A 198 -4.12 -0.31 26.11
N GLU A 199 -3.56 -1.49 25.87
CA GLU A 199 -3.46 -2.13 24.56
C GLU A 199 -4.86 -2.43 24.00
N GLY A 200 -5.73 -3.02 24.81
CA GLY A 200 -7.13 -3.28 24.45
C GLY A 200 -7.87 -2.00 24.08
N SER A 201 -7.71 -0.94 24.88
CA SER A 201 -8.29 0.38 24.60
C SER A 201 -7.78 0.95 23.26
N LEU A 202 -6.50 0.79 22.93
CA LEU A 202 -5.93 1.22 21.65
C LEU A 202 -6.40 0.37 20.47
N LEU A 203 -6.64 -0.93 20.64
CA LEU A 203 -7.14 -1.80 19.57
C LEU A 203 -8.62 -1.51 19.25
N VAL A 204 -9.44 -1.28 20.27
CA VAL A 204 -10.85 -0.89 20.12
C VAL A 204 -10.94 0.49 19.45
N VAL A 205 -10.26 1.50 20.00
CA VAL A 205 -10.37 2.89 19.53
C VAL A 205 -9.57 3.14 18.24
N GLY A 206 -8.40 2.52 18.09
CA GLY A 206 -7.42 2.80 17.03
C GLY A 206 -7.60 2.04 15.72
N LYS A 207 -8.51 1.06 15.64
CA LYS A 207 -8.84 0.37 14.37
C LYS A 207 -10.34 0.17 14.09
N ALA A 208 -11.21 0.24 15.09
CA ALA A 208 -12.65 0.03 14.90
C ALA A 208 -13.51 1.31 15.05
N THR A 209 -12.94 2.43 15.50
CA THR A 209 -13.75 3.58 15.95
C THR A 209 -13.26 4.92 15.42
N TYR A 210 -13.05 5.05 14.10
CA TYR A 210 -12.80 6.39 13.55
C TYR A 210 -14.03 7.32 13.65
N SER A 211 -15.24 6.86 14.07
CA SER A 211 -16.36 7.74 14.44
C SER A 211 -17.53 7.03 15.16
N ILE A 212 -17.35 6.55 16.39
CA ILE A 212 -18.49 6.32 17.31
C ILE A 212 -18.23 7.03 18.63
N ASN A 213 -17.97 8.33 18.58
CA ASN A 213 -18.18 9.23 19.71
C ASN A 213 -19.35 10.17 19.41
N LYS A 214 -20.52 9.58 19.10
CA LYS A 214 -21.78 10.29 19.29
C LYS A 214 -22.10 10.21 20.77
N LYS A 215 -21.84 11.30 21.49
CA LYS A 215 -22.33 11.57 22.85
C LYS A 215 -23.78 11.08 22.97
N TYR A 216 -24.01 9.97 23.66
CA TYR A 216 -25.32 9.74 24.26
C TYR A 216 -25.41 10.70 25.44
N ARG A 217 -26.14 11.82 25.25
CA ARG A 217 -26.68 12.54 26.40
C ARG A 217 -27.53 11.53 27.18
N GLN A 218 -27.08 11.15 28.37
CA GLN A 218 -27.99 10.65 29.37
C GLN A 218 -29.01 11.78 29.63
N LYS A 219 -30.28 11.51 29.32
CA LYS A 219 -31.37 12.31 29.88
C LYS A 219 -31.41 11.99 31.37
N ILE A 220 -31.32 13.04 32.17
CA ILE A 220 -31.70 13.08 33.58
C ILE A 220 -33.20 12.76 33.66
#